data_AF-A0A945LHD8-F1
#
_entry.id   AF-A0A945LHD8-F1
#
_cell.length_a   1.000
_cell.length_b   1.000
_cell.length_c   1.000
_cell.angle_alpha   90.00
_cell.angle_beta   90.00
_cell.angle_gamma   90.00
#
_symmetry.space_group_name_H-M   'P 1'
#
loop_
_entity.id
_entity.type
_entity.pdbx_description
1 polymer ?
#
loop_
_entity_poly.entity_id
_entity_poly.type
_entity_poly.pdbx_seq_one_letter_code
_entity_poly.pdbx_strand_id
1 'polypeptide(L)'
;MVRIVVAEKGLADRVEEIVVQTRTTDAPCYAINPSGRVPYLVTDEGVGLQESQLIIRHLDHLDGNPVFDHPGRAAGWESRRLEALARSMLDGQSVWGRELHRAADERSPTIIDH
;
A
#
# COMPACT_ATOMS: atom_id res chain seq x y z
N MET A 1 4.69 1.31 -2.76
CA MET A 1 5.89 0.93 -1.98
C MET A 1 6.16 -0.57 -1.99
N VAL A 2 5.16 -1.45 -1.78
CA VAL A 2 5.36 -2.92 -1.78
C VAL A 2 6.16 -3.44 -2.99
N ARG A 3 5.74 -3.11 -4.22
CA ARG A 3 6.43 -3.54 -5.45
C ARG A 3 7.88 -3.05 -5.55
N ILE A 4 8.18 -1.88 -4.97
CA ILE A 4 9.56 -1.37 -4.89
C ILE A 4 10.37 -2.29 -3.98
N VAL A 5 9.85 -2.65 -2.80
CA VAL A 5 10.53 -3.58 -1.88
C VAL A 5 10.72 -4.96 -2.50
N VAL A 6 9.73 -5.45 -3.26
CA VAL A 6 9.88 -6.70 -4.04
C VAL A 6 11.09 -6.61 -4.98
N ALA A 7 11.21 -5.52 -5.73
CA ALA A 7 12.34 -5.32 -6.65
C ALA A 7 13.67 -5.17 -5.90
N GLU A 8 13.75 -4.31 -4.88
CA GLU A 8 14.97 -4.04 -4.11
C GLU A 8 15.48 -5.27 -3.34
N LYS A 9 14.57 -6.14 -2.88
CA LYS A 9 14.91 -7.41 -2.22
C LYS A 9 15.15 -8.57 -3.19
N GLY A 10 15.05 -8.34 -4.51
CA GLY A 10 15.20 -9.39 -5.52
C GLY A 10 14.14 -10.50 -5.43
N LEU A 11 12.93 -10.16 -5.00
CA LEU A 11 11.83 -11.10 -4.77
C LEU A 11 10.87 -11.24 -5.96
N ALA A 12 11.20 -10.66 -7.11
CA ALA A 12 10.33 -10.67 -8.30
C ALA A 12 9.93 -12.10 -8.74
N ASP A 13 10.85 -13.06 -8.65
CA ASP A 13 10.59 -14.47 -8.98
C ASP A 13 9.81 -15.23 -7.90
N ARG A 14 9.61 -14.61 -6.72
CA ARG A 14 8.93 -15.20 -5.55
C ARG A 14 7.55 -14.59 -5.28
N VAL A 15 7.22 -13.48 -5.93
CA VAL A 15 5.97 -12.75 -5.69
C VAL A 15 5.21 -12.64 -7.00
N GLU A 16 4.09 -13.35 -7.10
CA GLU A 16 3.17 -13.20 -8.22
C GLU A 16 2.42 -11.85 -8.11
N GLU A 17 2.59 -10.97 -9.10
CA GLU A 17 1.83 -9.73 -9.20
C GLU A 17 0.52 -9.94 -9.97
N ILE A 18 -0.60 -9.98 -9.25
CA ILE A 18 -1.93 -10.05 -9.85
C ILE A 18 -2.51 -8.64 -9.97
N VAL A 19 -2.76 -8.19 -11.20
CA VAL A 19 -3.42 -6.90 -11.47
C VAL A 19 -4.92 -7.06 -11.24
N VAL A 20 -5.47 -6.24 -10.34
CA VAL A 20 -6.90 -6.24 -10.02
C VAL A 20 -7.47 -4.83 -10.16
N GLN A 21 -8.60 -4.73 -10.86
CA GLN A 21 -9.42 -3.53 -10.84
C GLN A 21 -10.27 -3.53 -9.56
N THR A 22 -10.11 -2.50 -8.73
CA THR A 22 -10.89 -2.34 -7.49
C THR A 22 -12.21 -1.60 -7.75
N ARG A 23 -13.15 -1.68 -6.79
CA ARG A 23 -14.43 -0.94 -6.81
C ARG A 23 -15.37 -1.34 -7.97
N THR A 24 -15.30 -2.59 -8.41
CA THR A 24 -16.34 -3.24 -9.23
C THR A 24 -17.10 -4.25 -8.36
N THR A 25 -18.35 -4.56 -8.66
CA THR A 25 -19.18 -5.46 -7.83
C THR A 25 -18.69 -6.91 -7.78
N ASP A 26 -17.83 -7.29 -8.71
CA ASP A 26 -17.38 -8.66 -9.00
C ASP A 26 -15.86 -8.81 -8.93
N ALA A 27 -15.15 -7.84 -8.34
CA ALA A 27 -13.69 -7.88 -8.29
C ALA A 27 -13.20 -9.17 -7.58
N PRO A 28 -12.35 -9.99 -8.23
CA PRO A 28 -11.89 -11.27 -7.66
C PRO A 28 -11.22 -11.13 -6.28
N CYS A 29 -10.67 -9.94 -5.97
CA CYS A 29 -10.04 -9.67 -4.68
C CYS A 29 -11.00 -9.79 -3.49
N TYR A 30 -12.32 -9.65 -3.67
CA TYR A 30 -13.27 -9.78 -2.57
C TYR A 30 -13.35 -11.19 -2.00
N ALA A 31 -12.94 -12.22 -2.76
CA ALA A 31 -12.88 -13.60 -2.27
C ALA A 31 -11.81 -13.79 -1.18
N ILE A 32 -10.75 -12.98 -1.18
CA ILE A 32 -9.61 -13.10 -0.25
C ILE A 32 -9.46 -11.87 0.66
N ASN A 33 -9.93 -10.71 0.24
CA ASN A 33 -9.78 -9.43 0.92
C ASN A 33 -11.14 -8.72 0.99
N PRO A 34 -11.89 -8.89 2.09
CA PRO A 34 -13.21 -8.29 2.26
C PRO A 34 -13.22 -6.76 2.13
N SER A 35 -12.09 -6.09 2.39
CA SER A 35 -12.01 -4.64 2.27
C SER A 35 -11.86 -4.16 0.82
N GLY A 36 -11.50 -5.03 -0.13
CA GLY A 36 -11.22 -4.69 -1.53
C GLY A 36 -10.11 -3.67 -1.75
N ARG A 37 -9.26 -3.40 -0.74
CA ARG A 37 -8.16 -2.41 -0.80
C ARG A 37 -6.86 -3.10 -1.20
N VAL A 38 -6.13 -2.51 -2.13
CA VAL A 38 -4.78 -2.96 -2.53
C VAL A 38 -3.71 -2.04 -1.93
N PRO A 39 -2.47 -2.54 -1.71
CA PRO A 39 -2.02 -3.92 -1.92
C PRO A 39 -2.53 -4.91 -0.85
N TYR A 40 -2.55 -6.19 -1.22
CA TYR A 40 -2.86 -7.32 -0.36
C TYR A 40 -1.93 -8.48 -0.74
N LEU A 41 -1.30 -9.12 0.23
CA LEU A 41 -0.40 -10.25 0.01
C LEU A 41 -0.97 -11.50 0.67
N VAL A 42 -0.95 -12.63 -0.04
CA VAL A 42 -1.19 -13.95 0.55
C VAL A 42 0.16 -14.63 0.68
N THR A 43 0.53 -15.06 1.88
CA THR A 43 1.79 -15.78 2.11
C THR A 43 1.68 -17.26 1.68
N ASP A 44 2.80 -17.96 1.63
CA ASP A 44 2.84 -19.40 1.31
C ASP A 44 2.02 -20.25 2.31
N GLU A 45 1.84 -19.76 3.55
CA GLU A 45 1.00 -20.39 4.58
C GLU A 45 -0.50 -20.04 4.42
N GLY A 46 -0.87 -19.33 3.36
CA GLY A 46 -2.25 -18.88 3.12
C GLY A 46 -2.70 -17.71 4.00
N VAL A 47 -1.77 -17.03 4.67
CA VAL A 47 -2.09 -15.88 5.54
C VAL A 47 -2.23 -14.61 4.71
N GLY A 48 -3.34 -13.92 4.86
CA GLY A 48 -3.59 -12.65 4.21
C GLY A 48 -3.05 -11.45 4.98
N LEU A 49 -2.17 -10.66 4.36
CA LEU A 49 -1.60 -9.44 4.91
C LEU A 49 -2.19 -8.22 4.19
N GLN A 50 -2.82 -7.36 4.99
CA GLN A 50 -3.28 -6.04 4.57
C GLN A 50 -2.35 -4.96 5.14
N GLU A 51 -2.37 -3.78 4.51
CA GLU A 51 -1.53 -2.62 4.79
C GLU A 51 -0.12 -2.73 4.22
N SER A 52 0.29 -1.70 3.48
CA SER A 52 1.56 -1.69 2.76
C SER A 52 2.75 -1.91 3.70
N GLN A 53 2.72 -1.35 4.91
CA GLN A 53 3.83 -1.45 5.86
C GLN A 53 3.97 -2.84 6.50
N LEU A 54 2.85 -3.53 6.74
CA LEU A 54 2.90 -4.91 7.22
C LEU A 54 3.46 -5.84 6.15
N ILE A 55 3.02 -5.66 4.91
CA ILE A 55 3.52 -6.42 3.75
C ILE A 55 5.02 -6.17 3.55
N ILE A 56 5.45 -4.90 3.56
CA ILE A 56 6.87 -4.54 3.44
C ILE A 56 7.69 -5.17 4.56
N ARG A 57 7.23 -5.07 5.82
CA ARG A 57 7.92 -5.70 6.95
C ARG A 57 8.09 -7.20 6.74
N HIS A 58 7.04 -7.90 6.33
CA HIS A 58 7.11 -9.33 6.06
C HIS A 58 8.14 -9.66 4.96
N LEU A 59 8.05 -8.99 3.81
CA LEU A 59 8.94 -9.22 2.67
C LEU A 59 10.41 -8.88 3.00
N ASP A 60 10.65 -7.80 3.74
CA ASP A 60 11.99 -7.34 4.12
C ASP A 60 12.71 -8.33 5.07
N HIS A 61 11.96 -9.13 5.83
CA HIS A 61 12.53 -10.11 6.76
C HIS A 61 12.77 -11.50 6.15
N LEU A 62 12.32 -11.77 4.91
CA LEU A 62 12.37 -13.11 4.32
C LEU A 62 13.80 -13.68 4.15
N ASP A 63 14.80 -12.81 4.03
CA ASP A 63 16.22 -13.18 3.89
C ASP A 63 17.00 -13.06 5.22
N GLY A 64 16.34 -12.69 6.32
CA GLY A 64 16.97 -12.44 7.61
C GLY A 64 17.83 -11.17 7.68
N ASN A 65 17.82 -10.32 6.64
CA ASN A 65 18.61 -9.09 6.57
C ASN A 65 17.69 -7.88 6.24
N PRO A 66 16.87 -7.43 7.21
CA PRO A 66 15.96 -6.32 6.98
C PRO A 66 16.71 -5.00 6.80
N VAL A 67 16.42 -4.29 5.71
CA VAL A 67 17.02 -2.98 5.40
C VAL A 67 15.98 -1.85 5.45
N PHE A 68 14.70 -2.19 5.33
CA PHE A 68 13.58 -1.24 5.35
C PHE A 68 12.92 -1.16 6.74
N ASP A 69 12.98 -2.23 7.54
CA ASP A 69 12.53 -2.20 8.93
C ASP A 69 13.62 -1.67 9.88
N HIS A 70 13.85 -0.36 9.85
CA HIS A 70 14.87 0.27 10.70
C HIS A 70 14.59 0.06 12.20
N PRO A 71 15.50 -0.47 13.02
CA PRO A 71 15.26 -0.62 14.46
C PRO A 71 15.00 0.76 15.13
N GLY A 72 14.06 0.79 16.08
CA GLY A 72 13.50 2.01 16.70
C GLY A 72 14.42 2.79 17.65
N ARG A 73 15.69 3.03 17.28
CA ARG A 73 16.60 3.95 17.99
C ARG A 73 17.06 5.03 17.02
N ALA A 74 17.42 6.21 17.54
CA ALA A 74 17.72 7.49 16.87
C ALA A 74 17.94 7.51 15.33
N ALA A 75 18.69 6.55 14.77
CA ALA A 75 18.93 6.38 13.35
C ALA A 75 17.66 6.16 12.47
N GLY A 76 16.55 5.65 13.01
CA GLY A 76 15.37 5.27 12.20
C GLY A 76 14.23 6.31 12.12
N TRP A 77 14.32 7.45 12.82
CA TRP A 77 13.20 8.39 12.91
C TRP A 77 13.04 9.24 11.65
N GLU A 78 14.12 9.69 11.04
CA GLU A 78 14.03 10.58 9.88
C GLU A 78 13.45 9.87 8.65
N SER A 79 13.90 8.64 8.36
CA SER A 79 13.32 7.84 7.27
C SER A 79 11.83 7.60 7.47
N ARG A 80 11.40 7.27 8.70
CA ARG A 80 9.99 7.08 9.04
C ARG A 80 9.19 8.37 8.96
N ARG A 81 9.78 9.51 9.34
CA ARG A 81 9.15 10.83 9.23
C ARG A 81 8.92 11.19 7.76
N LEU A 82 9.92 10.98 6.90
CA LEU A 82 9.80 11.22 5.46
C LEU A 82 8.77 10.29 4.82
N GLU A 83 8.76 9.01 5.20
CA GLU A 83 7.77 8.05 4.74
C GLU A 83 6.35 8.47 5.16
N ALA A 84 6.16 8.84 6.43
CA ALA A 84 4.87 9.30 6.95
C ALA A 84 4.39 10.58 6.25
N LEU A 85 5.30 11.51 5.97
CA LEU A 85 4.99 12.73 5.22
C LEU A 85 4.52 12.40 3.79
N ALA A 86 5.27 11.54 3.07
CA ALA A 86 4.91 11.13 1.73
C ALA A 86 3.56 10.39 1.70
N ARG A 87 3.30 9.52 2.67
CA ARG A 87 2.02 8.79 2.78
C ARG A 87 0.85 9.71 3.07
N SER A 88 1.00 10.64 4.03
CA SER A 88 -0.04 11.62 4.35
C SER A 88 -0.42 12.46 3.13
N MET A 89 0.58 12.88 2.35
CA MET A 89 0.35 13.58 1.07
C MET A 89 -0.44 12.72 0.07
N LEU A 90 -0.07 11.44 -0.08
CA LEU A 90 -0.77 10.51 -0.99
C LEU A 90 -2.22 10.23 -0.56
N ASP A 91 -2.48 10.16 0.75
CA ASP A 91 -3.83 9.97 1.29
C ASP A 91 -4.73 11.16 0.92
N GLY A 92 -4.23 12.40 1.07
CA GLY A 92 -4.93 13.61 0.64
C GLY A 92 -5.17 13.65 -0.87
N GLN A 93 -4.12 13.38 -1.67
CA GLN A 93 -4.23 13.35 -3.14
C GLN A 93 -5.23 12.31 -3.64
N SER A 94 -5.35 11.16 -2.97
CA SER A 94 -6.34 10.13 -3.30
C SER A 94 -7.78 10.63 -3.09
N VAL A 95 -8.03 11.44 -2.06
CA VAL A 95 -9.36 12.02 -1.80
C VAL A 95 -9.67 13.10 -2.83
N TRP A 96 -8.77 14.07 -2.99
CA TRP A 96 -8.93 15.17 -3.94
C TRP A 96 -9.09 14.68 -5.37
N GLY A 97 -8.21 13.76 -5.80
CA GLY A 97 -8.25 13.18 -7.14
C GLY A 97 -9.55 12.43 -7.41
N ARG A 98 -10.08 11.66 -6.45
CA ARG A 98 -11.39 11.00 -6.61
C ARG A 98 -12.51 12.02 -6.77
N GLU A 99 -12.48 13.11 -6.02
CA GLU A 99 -13.50 14.15 -6.10
C GLU A 99 -13.53 14.82 -7.49
N LEU A 100 -12.36 15.09 -8.07
CA LEU A 100 -12.28 15.65 -9.42
C LEU A 100 -12.82 14.73 -10.53
N HIS A 101 -12.78 13.40 -10.33
CA HIS A 101 -13.32 12.45 -11.31
C HIS A 101 -14.84 12.31 -11.25
N ARG A 102 -15.51 12.83 -10.21
CA ARG A 102 -16.97 12.77 -10.08
C ARG A 102 -17.66 13.71 -11.06
N ALA A 103 -18.95 13.48 -11.30
CA ALA A 103 -19.80 14.43 -12.02
C ALA A 103 -19.80 15.79 -11.31
N ALA A 104 -19.82 16.89 -12.05
CA ALA A 104 -19.57 18.23 -11.50
C ALA A 104 -20.56 18.63 -10.39
N ASP A 105 -21.80 18.15 -10.48
CA ASP A 105 -22.89 18.35 -9.52
C ASP A 105 -22.78 17.47 -8.26
N GLU A 106 -21.91 16.45 -8.28
CA GLU A 106 -21.62 15.60 -7.13
C GLU A 106 -20.32 16.00 -6.39
N ARG A 107 -19.61 17.02 -6.88
CA ARG A 107 -18.35 17.48 -6.28
C ARG A 107 -18.61 18.40 -5.09
N SER A 108 -17.89 18.16 -4.01
CA SER A 108 -17.84 18.99 -2.83
C SER A 108 -16.78 20.09 -3.01
N PRO A 109 -17.17 21.38 -3.05
CA PRO A 109 -16.21 22.48 -3.11
C PRO A 109 -15.27 22.48 -1.88
N THR A 110 -15.80 22.16 -0.70
CA THR A 110 -15.03 22.10 0.55
C THR A 110 -13.87 21.10 0.49
N ILE A 111 -14.05 19.96 -0.17
CA ILE A 111 -12.97 18.96 -0.31
C ILE A 111 -11.94 19.41 -1.35
N ILE A 112 -12.35 20.13 -2.40
CA ILE A 112 -11.46 20.58 -3.48
C ILE A 112 -10.58 21.75 -3.04
N ASP A 113 -11.15 22.66 -2.23
CA ASP A 113 -10.50 23.92 -1.84
C ASP A 113 -9.60 23.80 -0.58
N HIS A 114 -9.61 22.66 0.11
CA HIS A 114 -8.79 22.37 1.30
C HIS A 114 -7.42 21.78 0.92
#